data_AF-A0A344UMX9-F1
#
_entry.id   AF-A0A344UMX9-F1
#
_cell.length_a   1.000
_cell.length_b   1.000
_cell.length_c   1.000
_cell.angle_alpha   90.00
_cell.angle_beta   90.00
_cell.angle_gamma   90.00
#
_symmetry.space_group_name_H-M   'P 1'
#
loop_
_entity.id
_entity.type
_entity.pdbx_description
1 polymer ?
#
loop_
_entity_poly.entity_id
_entity_poly.type
_entity_poly.pdbx_seq_one_letter_code
_entity_poly.pdbx_strand_id
1 'polypeptide(L)'
;MNVNIGHAIAFRPQLGAASGAARVAGAAPEDGGKAEPLRDVNGRMVGTPESRYGMSMRTLQLLKQYDVRNMSGKDLDALAEVLAENGEMDGDVAMSIRGDIEGNSWKGSDERNALEIFAKRRDDTMASVKAGEASLRFANYSIKGYERTQQALEKLAAIHDALQSEDDVRAAANGSAAQARDLMHLERWMRSAEQADAKGEPLAVGKETSEAISRTMLRAGVELPPADDLQHGDWARQALQAYRGWTARHPNDKLDIDLKPAEEEDKKVFKEKPPAPAGEAQGTQLPLQPPSSAAKLAREMQDKLQTEARYGIGMPMLQLIKSTDISGLSIDQFKQYSQLLRDNGVLSQDDVESLLPLTQRAMADPMNYYKRDLNWLTSMQQQGRTPQYSTPGGMADLSDVAGRMRNDQQGQAVLERLQNLHQTLQGDDKVQTAAANGLQQSGDLAAFDNWARVESKGARNADRAELEFRGKQDVEGIFRVLQRLGVELTPLEGDSSPSQRLEQAWKDYQRWRDSHPGERPSIALPPKRGVDVYA
;
A
#
# COMPACT_ATOMS: atom_id res chain seq x y z
N MET A 1 -37.61 31.46 -5.97
CA MET A 1 -36.71 32.03 -4.94
C MET A 1 -35.32 31.51 -5.21
N ASN A 2 -34.46 32.37 -5.77
CA ASN A 2 -33.05 32.10 -6.01
C ASN A 2 -32.27 32.52 -4.77
N VAL A 3 -31.42 31.64 -4.24
CA VAL A 3 -30.26 32.05 -3.45
C VAL A 3 -29.05 31.34 -4.04
N ASN A 4 -28.15 32.19 -4.51
CA ASN A 4 -26.89 31.89 -5.16
C ASN A 4 -25.81 32.03 -4.09
N ILE A 5 -25.05 30.96 -3.78
CA ILE A 5 -23.77 31.08 -3.08
C ILE A 5 -22.80 30.12 -3.78
N GLY A 6 -22.13 30.64 -4.81
CA GLY A 6 -20.89 30.08 -5.29
C GLY A 6 -19.82 30.27 -4.20
N HIS A 7 -19.14 29.19 -3.81
CA HIS A 7 -17.80 29.27 -3.26
C HIS A 7 -16.87 28.71 -4.31
N ALA A 8 -16.02 29.61 -4.82
CA ALA A 8 -15.04 29.32 -5.83
C ALA A 8 -14.02 28.32 -5.29
N ILE A 9 -13.79 27.29 -6.08
CA ILE A 9 -12.71 26.32 -5.95
C ILE A 9 -11.39 27.08 -6.12
N ALA A 10 -10.61 27.21 -5.04
CA ALA A 10 -9.22 27.65 -5.15
C ALA A 10 -8.34 26.45 -5.52
N PHE A 11 -8.36 26.06 -6.80
CA PHE A 11 -7.23 25.39 -7.40
C PHE A 11 -6.04 26.36 -7.36
N ARG A 12 -5.00 26.07 -6.60
CA ARG A 12 -3.70 26.70 -6.84
C ARG A 12 -3.04 25.99 -8.04
N PRO A 13 -2.80 26.69 -9.15
CA PRO A 13 -2.00 26.14 -10.23
C PRO A 13 -0.53 26.14 -9.79
N GLN A 14 0.13 24.97 -9.86
CA GLN A 14 1.58 24.91 -9.92
C GLN A 14 2.00 25.49 -11.27
N LEU A 15 2.42 26.75 -11.28
CA LEU A 15 3.16 27.34 -12.40
C LEU A 15 4.64 26.98 -12.24
N GLY A 16 5.20 26.42 -13.30
CA GLY A 16 6.58 25.98 -13.39
C GLY A 16 7.61 27.09 -13.30
N ALA A 17 8.82 26.65 -12.94
CA ALA A 17 10.13 27.20 -13.27
C ALA A 17 10.27 28.73 -13.38
N ALA A 18 10.82 29.32 -12.31
CA ALA A 18 11.78 30.41 -12.45
C ALA A 18 13.10 29.97 -11.80
N SER A 19 14.04 29.55 -12.65
CA SER A 19 15.46 29.56 -12.33
C SER A 19 15.84 30.98 -11.91
N GLY A 20 16.25 31.16 -10.66
CA GLY A 20 16.63 32.46 -10.15
C GLY A 20 17.25 32.34 -8.78
N ALA A 21 18.58 32.26 -8.74
CA ALA A 21 19.36 32.43 -7.52
C ALA A 21 18.98 33.75 -6.85
N ALA A 22 18.26 33.69 -5.72
CA ALA A 22 18.16 34.81 -4.80
C ALA A 22 19.01 34.48 -3.57
N ARG A 23 20.30 34.82 -3.65
CA ARG A 23 21.12 35.07 -2.47
C ARG A 23 20.45 36.19 -1.69
N VAL A 24 19.77 35.88 -0.60
CA VAL A 24 19.42 36.89 0.41
C VAL A 24 20.65 37.05 1.30
N ALA A 25 21.50 38.00 0.92
CA ALA A 25 22.47 38.58 1.82
C ALA A 25 21.70 39.44 2.84
N GLY A 26 21.33 38.85 3.96
CA GLY A 26 20.89 39.55 5.16
C GLY A 26 22.08 39.69 6.11
N ALA A 27 22.38 40.92 6.52
CA ALA A 27 23.51 41.27 7.38
C ALA A 27 23.58 40.40 8.65
N ALA A 28 24.77 39.88 8.93
CA ALA A 28 25.07 39.19 10.18
C ALA A 28 24.95 40.19 11.35
N PRO A 29 24.15 39.90 12.39
CA PRO A 29 24.36 40.51 13.68
C PRO A 29 25.68 39.96 14.23
N GLU A 30 26.57 40.85 14.65
CA GLU A 30 27.71 40.53 15.48
C GLU A 30 27.23 40.09 16.86
N ASP A 31 26.83 38.82 16.97
CA ASP A 31 26.85 38.06 18.22
C ASP A 31 26.71 36.58 17.85
N GLY A 32 27.50 35.72 18.49
CA GLY A 32 27.66 34.29 18.19
C GLY A 32 26.43 33.40 18.45
N GLY A 33 25.25 33.81 17.99
CA GLY A 33 24.04 33.02 17.97
C GLY A 33 24.10 31.96 16.87
N LYS A 34 23.88 30.69 17.23
CA LYS A 34 23.62 29.63 16.25
C LYS A 34 22.55 30.14 15.27
N ALA A 35 22.81 30.04 13.97
CA ALA A 35 21.83 30.37 12.95
C ALA A 35 20.50 29.69 13.31
N GLU A 36 19.40 30.46 13.33
CA GLU A 36 18.09 29.88 13.62
C GLU A 36 17.82 28.71 12.66
N PRO A 37 17.32 27.57 13.16
CA PRO A 37 17.06 26.42 12.32
C PRO A 37 16.07 26.81 11.23
N LEU A 38 16.42 26.52 9.97
CA LEU A 38 15.55 26.75 8.83
C LEU A 38 14.19 26.12 9.09
N ARG A 39 13.12 26.84 8.74
CA ARG A 39 11.76 26.33 8.85
C ARG A 39 11.19 26.02 7.47
N ASP A 40 10.41 24.95 7.38
CA ASP A 40 9.70 24.60 6.16
C ASP A 40 8.44 25.47 5.97
N VAL A 41 7.71 25.21 4.89
CA VAL A 41 6.47 25.95 4.54
C VAL A 41 5.38 25.87 5.61
N ASN A 42 5.47 24.92 6.54
CA ASN A 42 4.54 24.69 7.64
C ASN A 42 5.11 25.15 8.99
N GLY A 43 6.26 25.85 8.99
CA GLY A 43 6.90 26.38 10.19
C GLY A 43 7.68 25.35 11.01
N ARG A 44 7.86 24.13 10.51
CA ARG A 44 8.58 23.03 11.18
C ARG A 44 10.07 23.13 10.89
N MET A 45 10.91 22.66 11.82
CA MET A 45 12.36 22.70 11.63
C MET A 45 12.77 21.78 10.48
N VAL A 46 13.42 22.34 9.47
CA VAL A 46 13.95 21.60 8.32
C VAL A 46 14.95 20.56 8.82
N GLY A 47 14.80 19.34 8.30
CA GLY A 47 15.65 18.22 8.67
C GLY A 47 15.11 17.38 9.82
N THR A 48 14.04 17.78 10.51
CA THR A 48 13.33 16.86 11.43
C THR A 48 12.49 15.86 10.64
N PRO A 49 12.17 14.68 11.21
CA PRO A 49 11.23 13.75 10.61
C PRO A 49 9.89 14.42 10.23
N GLU A 50 9.39 15.31 11.07
CA GLU A 50 8.11 16.00 10.81
C GLU A 50 8.14 16.88 9.55
N SER A 51 9.29 17.48 9.25
CA SER A 51 9.50 18.25 8.03
C SER A 51 9.77 17.33 6.82
N ARG A 52 10.53 16.24 7.00
CA ARG A 52 10.82 15.25 5.93
C ARG A 52 9.56 14.52 5.46
N TYR A 53 8.69 14.14 6.37
CA TYR A 53 7.51 13.32 6.07
C TYR A 53 6.23 14.13 5.97
N GLY A 54 6.25 15.41 6.34
CA GLY A 54 5.07 16.26 6.28
C GLY A 54 3.98 15.90 7.30
N MET A 55 4.29 15.06 8.29
CA MET A 55 3.36 14.62 9.34
C MET A 55 3.86 15.03 10.73
N SER A 56 2.96 15.10 11.70
CA SER A 56 3.27 15.33 13.11
C SER A 56 4.07 14.16 13.68
N MET A 57 4.88 14.43 14.71
CA MET A 57 5.67 13.39 15.35
C MET A 57 4.79 12.24 15.87
N ARG A 58 3.63 12.54 16.47
CA ARG A 58 2.67 11.54 16.94
C ARG A 58 2.23 10.60 15.83
N THR A 59 1.90 11.13 14.66
CA THR A 59 1.55 10.33 13.49
C THR A 59 2.72 9.46 13.02
N LEU A 60 3.94 9.99 12.99
CA LEU A 60 5.12 9.20 12.61
C LEU A 60 5.40 8.07 13.60
N GLN A 61 5.23 8.30 14.90
CA GLN A 61 5.37 7.26 15.92
C GLN A 61 4.32 6.15 15.76
N LEU A 62 3.07 6.51 15.43
CA LEU A 62 2.01 5.56 15.11
C LEU A 62 2.30 4.79 13.83
N LEU A 63 2.68 5.48 12.74
CA LEU A 63 3.00 4.83 11.46
C LEU A 63 4.26 3.98 11.55
N LYS A 64 5.20 4.26 12.45
CA LYS A 64 6.34 3.38 12.71
C LYS A 64 5.92 2.08 13.39
N GLN A 65 4.94 2.15 14.29
CA GLN A 65 4.41 0.98 15.02
C GLN A 65 3.44 0.15 14.19
N TYR A 66 2.56 0.80 13.45
CA TYR A 66 1.43 0.14 12.81
C TYR A 66 1.52 0.19 11.29
N ASP A 67 1.40 -0.97 10.67
CA ASP A 67 1.37 -1.14 9.23
C ASP A 67 -0.06 -1.38 8.75
N VAL A 68 -0.55 -0.57 7.81
CA VAL A 68 -1.88 -0.73 7.21
C VAL A 68 -2.08 -2.07 6.47
N ARG A 69 -1.00 -2.79 6.16
CA ARG A 69 -1.03 -4.16 5.62
C ARG A 69 -1.29 -5.22 6.68
N ASN A 70 -1.18 -4.88 7.97
CA ASN A 70 -1.38 -5.78 9.09
C ASN A 70 -1.91 -5.00 10.31
N MET A 71 -3.11 -4.46 10.19
CA MET A 71 -3.74 -3.62 11.21
C MET A 71 -5.19 -4.05 11.46
N SER A 72 -5.64 -3.96 12.72
CA SER A 72 -7.03 -4.20 13.07
C SER A 72 -7.95 -3.10 12.52
N GLY A 73 -9.23 -3.41 12.26
CA GLY A 73 -10.19 -2.39 11.83
C GLY A 73 -10.39 -1.27 12.86
N LYS A 74 -10.24 -1.58 14.15
CA LYS A 74 -10.31 -0.59 15.23
C LYS A 74 -9.14 0.40 15.18
N ASP A 75 -7.91 -0.09 15.01
CA ASP A 75 -6.73 0.78 14.96
C ASP A 75 -6.70 1.60 13.66
N LEU A 76 -7.18 1.04 12.55
CA LEU A 76 -7.29 1.77 11.29
C LEU A 76 -8.35 2.87 11.34
N ASP A 77 -9.50 2.62 11.98
CA ASP A 77 -10.52 3.65 12.24
C ASP A 77 -9.93 4.81 13.06
N ALA A 78 -9.19 4.50 14.13
CA ALA A 78 -8.54 5.51 14.97
C ALA A 78 -7.44 6.28 14.21
N LEU A 79 -6.57 5.58 13.49
CA LEU A 79 -5.51 6.21 12.70
C LEU A 79 -6.08 7.12 11.61
N ALA A 80 -7.09 6.67 10.87
CA ALA A 80 -7.73 7.47 9.83
C ALA A 80 -8.36 8.76 10.38
N GLU A 81 -8.98 8.69 11.55
CA GLU A 81 -9.53 9.88 12.22
C GLU A 81 -8.44 10.85 12.67
N VAL A 82 -7.37 10.35 13.29
CA VAL A 82 -6.22 11.17 13.72
C VAL A 82 -5.56 11.87 12.52
N LEU A 83 -5.31 11.13 11.43
CA LEU A 83 -4.72 11.68 10.21
C LEU A 83 -5.60 12.76 9.57
N ALA A 84 -6.92 12.55 9.52
CA ALA A 84 -7.85 13.53 8.94
C ALA A 84 -7.90 14.82 9.75
N GLU A 85 -8.00 14.73 11.08
CA GLU A 85 -8.08 15.90 11.96
C GLU A 85 -6.78 16.69 11.99
N ASN A 86 -5.63 16.03 11.80
CA ASN A 86 -4.33 16.68 11.64
C ASN A 86 -4.12 17.29 10.24
N GLY A 87 -5.02 17.06 9.29
CA GLY A 87 -4.87 17.48 7.89
C GLY A 87 -3.79 16.70 7.12
N GLU A 88 -3.44 15.51 7.59
CA GLU A 88 -2.43 14.62 7.02
C GLU A 88 -3.03 13.56 6.08
N MET A 89 -4.36 13.40 6.11
CA MET A 89 -5.17 12.62 5.18
C MET A 89 -6.40 13.43 4.76
N ASP A 90 -6.82 13.27 3.51
CA ASP A 90 -8.06 13.87 3.01
C ASP A 90 -9.27 13.32 3.78
N GLY A 91 -10.17 14.20 4.23
CA GLY A 91 -11.37 13.82 4.98
C GLY A 91 -12.26 12.83 4.24
N ASP A 92 -12.39 12.93 2.92
CA ASP A 92 -13.15 11.97 2.11
C ASP A 92 -12.53 10.57 2.17
N VAL A 93 -11.20 10.49 2.15
CA VAL A 93 -10.47 9.21 2.23
C VAL A 93 -10.65 8.60 3.62
N ALA A 94 -10.49 9.40 4.67
CA ALA A 94 -10.73 8.92 6.03
C ALA A 94 -12.17 8.46 6.24
N MET A 95 -13.16 9.21 5.73
CA MET A 95 -14.56 8.78 5.76
C MET A 95 -14.81 7.49 4.97
N SER A 96 -14.14 7.32 3.82
CA SER A 96 -14.22 6.07 3.04
C SER A 96 -13.67 4.88 3.81
N ILE A 97 -12.56 5.06 4.54
CA ILE A 97 -11.96 4.02 5.39
C ILE A 97 -12.92 3.64 6.51
N ARG A 98 -13.35 4.64 7.30
CA ARG A 98 -14.21 4.44 8.47
C ARG A 98 -15.59 3.90 8.09
N GLY A 99 -16.16 4.41 7.00
CA GLY A 99 -17.42 3.94 6.44
C GLY A 99 -17.37 2.50 5.94
N ASP A 100 -16.25 2.05 5.34
CA ASP A 100 -16.08 0.64 4.97
C ASP A 100 -15.96 -0.26 6.22
N ILE A 101 -15.20 0.17 7.23
CA ILE A 101 -15.04 -0.55 8.51
C ILE A 101 -16.39 -0.76 9.20
N GLU A 102 -17.21 0.29 9.27
CA GLU A 102 -18.55 0.25 9.86
C GLU A 102 -19.51 -0.57 8.99
N GLY A 103 -19.62 -0.21 7.71
CA GLY A 103 -20.55 -0.83 6.76
C GLY A 103 -20.31 -2.31 6.50
N ASN A 104 -19.07 -2.78 6.67
CA ASN A 104 -18.71 -4.20 6.54
C ASN A 104 -18.35 -4.86 7.88
N SER A 105 -18.61 -4.18 9.00
CA SER A 105 -18.54 -4.73 10.37
C SER A 105 -17.22 -5.42 10.72
N TRP A 106 -16.09 -4.92 10.21
CA TRP A 106 -14.77 -5.50 10.51
C TRP A 106 -13.96 -4.69 11.53
N LYS A 107 -14.61 -3.75 12.24
CA LYS A 107 -13.99 -3.00 13.34
C LYS A 107 -13.41 -3.90 14.44
N GLY A 108 -14.07 -5.01 14.75
CA GLY A 108 -13.63 -5.99 15.75
C GLY A 108 -12.87 -7.19 15.16
N SER A 109 -12.48 -7.15 13.88
CA SER A 109 -11.73 -8.26 13.30
C SER A 109 -10.26 -8.24 13.72
N ASP A 110 -9.62 -9.39 13.56
CA ASP A 110 -8.16 -9.51 13.58
C ASP A 110 -7.50 -8.60 12.54
N GLU A 111 -6.17 -8.51 12.61
CA GLU A 111 -5.34 -7.74 11.67
C GLU A 111 -5.58 -8.20 10.23
N ARG A 112 -5.78 -7.23 9.34
CA ARG A 112 -6.01 -7.46 7.91
C ARG A 112 -5.17 -6.52 7.06
N ASN A 113 -5.00 -6.90 5.80
CA ASN A 113 -4.37 -6.05 4.80
C ASN A 113 -5.38 -5.06 4.22
N ALA A 114 -5.34 -3.81 4.66
CA ALA A 114 -6.25 -2.77 4.18
C ALA A 114 -6.05 -2.48 2.68
N LEU A 115 -4.83 -2.62 2.15
CA LEU A 115 -4.55 -2.46 0.72
C LEU A 115 -5.36 -3.47 -0.11
N GLU A 116 -5.33 -4.74 0.30
CA GLU A 116 -6.06 -5.81 -0.38
C GLU A 116 -7.58 -5.63 -0.27
N ILE A 117 -8.07 -5.18 0.89
CA ILE A 117 -9.50 -4.89 1.10
C ILE A 117 -9.95 -3.82 0.10
N PHE A 118 -9.30 -2.67 0.06
CA PHE A 118 -9.73 -1.55 -0.79
C PHE A 118 -9.50 -1.83 -2.28
N ALA A 119 -8.43 -2.53 -2.65
CA ALA A 119 -8.25 -3.03 -4.01
C ALA A 119 -9.39 -3.97 -4.41
N LYS A 120 -9.81 -4.89 -3.52
CA LYS A 120 -10.94 -5.77 -3.76
C LYS A 120 -12.26 -4.99 -3.90
N ARG A 121 -12.54 -4.00 -3.06
CA ARG A 121 -13.77 -3.17 -3.16
C ARG A 121 -13.87 -2.48 -4.51
N ARG A 122 -12.75 -1.90 -4.96
CA ARG A 122 -12.62 -1.24 -6.25
C ARG A 122 -12.87 -2.22 -7.40
N ASP A 123 -12.20 -3.38 -7.36
CA ASP A 123 -12.32 -4.40 -8.39
C ASP A 123 -13.72 -5.04 -8.45
N ASP A 124 -14.36 -5.30 -7.30
CA ASP A 124 -15.74 -5.82 -7.23
C ASP A 124 -16.71 -4.82 -7.89
N THR A 125 -16.57 -3.54 -7.53
CA THR A 125 -17.42 -2.47 -8.10
C THR A 125 -17.20 -2.34 -9.61
N MET A 126 -15.94 -2.35 -10.05
CA MET A 126 -15.59 -2.30 -11.46
C MET A 126 -16.09 -3.55 -12.21
N ALA A 127 -16.01 -4.74 -11.61
CA ALA A 127 -16.51 -5.98 -12.20
C ALA A 127 -18.03 -5.92 -12.45
N SER A 128 -18.82 -5.29 -11.58
CA SER A 128 -20.25 -5.06 -11.81
C SER A 128 -20.51 -4.05 -12.93
N VAL A 129 -19.68 -3.00 -13.05
CA VAL A 129 -19.77 -2.05 -14.17
C VAL A 129 -19.44 -2.72 -15.49
N LYS A 130 -18.31 -3.43 -15.58
CA LYS A 130 -17.88 -4.13 -16.79
C LYS A 130 -18.83 -5.26 -17.17
N ALA A 131 -19.51 -5.85 -16.20
CA ALA A 131 -20.59 -6.80 -16.43
C ALA A 131 -21.94 -6.18 -16.80
N GLY A 132 -22.04 -4.85 -16.89
CA GLY A 132 -23.29 -4.15 -17.20
C GLY A 132 -24.36 -4.26 -16.12
N GLU A 133 -24.04 -4.79 -14.94
CA GLU A 133 -24.95 -4.90 -13.79
C GLU A 133 -25.19 -3.53 -13.16
N ALA A 134 -24.16 -2.68 -13.17
CA ALA A 134 -24.19 -1.31 -12.67
C ALA A 134 -23.80 -0.31 -13.77
N SER A 135 -24.43 0.87 -13.76
CA SER A 135 -24.00 1.98 -14.63
C SER A 135 -22.72 2.61 -14.08
N LEU A 136 -21.73 2.83 -14.96
CA LEU A 136 -20.51 3.56 -14.62
C LEU A 136 -20.83 4.93 -14.00
N ARG A 137 -21.88 5.63 -14.48
CA ARG A 137 -22.26 6.95 -13.96
C ARG A 137 -22.51 6.94 -12.46
N PHE A 138 -23.14 5.89 -11.93
CA PHE A 138 -23.45 5.77 -10.51
C PHE A 138 -22.30 5.15 -9.70
N ALA A 139 -21.57 4.20 -10.30
CA ALA A 139 -20.45 3.53 -9.63
C ALA A 139 -19.15 4.36 -9.59
N ASN A 140 -18.99 5.34 -10.47
CA ASN A 140 -17.75 6.11 -10.63
C ASN A 140 -17.32 6.85 -9.35
N TYR A 141 -18.26 7.32 -8.53
CA TYR A 141 -17.94 7.94 -7.25
C TYR A 141 -17.24 6.94 -6.32
N SER A 142 -17.81 5.74 -6.16
CA SER A 142 -17.24 4.68 -5.32
C SER A 142 -15.91 4.19 -5.87
N ILE A 143 -15.80 3.95 -7.18
CA ILE A 143 -14.54 3.51 -7.82
C ILE A 143 -13.42 4.52 -7.53
N LYS A 144 -13.65 5.81 -7.79
CA LYS A 144 -12.67 6.87 -7.50
C LYS A 144 -12.40 7.04 -6.00
N GLY A 145 -13.40 6.82 -5.15
CA GLY A 145 -13.24 6.81 -3.70
C GLY A 145 -12.28 5.72 -3.24
N TYR A 146 -12.47 4.49 -3.73
CA TYR A 146 -11.60 3.36 -3.42
C TYR A 146 -10.21 3.51 -4.02
N GLU A 147 -10.07 4.07 -5.22
CA GLU A 147 -8.76 4.38 -5.82
C GLU A 147 -7.97 5.40 -5.00
N ARG A 148 -8.61 6.51 -4.60
CA ARG A 148 -7.98 7.51 -3.72
C ARG A 148 -7.59 6.91 -2.37
N THR A 149 -8.45 6.05 -1.82
CA THR A 149 -8.20 5.38 -0.54
C THR A 149 -7.02 4.41 -0.64
N GLN A 150 -6.98 3.60 -1.70
CA GLN A 150 -5.86 2.70 -1.95
C GLN A 150 -4.55 3.48 -2.08
N GLN A 151 -4.51 4.55 -2.86
CA GLN A 151 -3.32 5.39 -3.01
C GLN A 151 -2.84 6.00 -1.68
N ALA A 152 -3.78 6.46 -0.84
CA ALA A 152 -3.44 6.98 0.48
C ALA A 152 -2.85 5.89 1.38
N LEU A 153 -3.45 4.70 1.41
CA LEU A 153 -2.95 3.57 2.18
C LEU A 153 -1.58 3.09 1.66
N GLU A 154 -1.37 3.06 0.33
CA GLU A 154 -0.06 2.74 -0.27
C GLU A 154 1.01 3.75 0.19
N LYS A 155 0.67 5.04 0.26
CA LYS A 155 1.56 6.07 0.80
C LYS A 155 1.85 5.87 2.29
N LEU A 156 0.85 5.49 3.08
CA LEU A 156 1.06 5.19 4.51
C LEU A 156 1.97 3.97 4.71
N ALA A 157 1.78 2.90 3.94
CA ALA A 157 2.65 1.73 3.97
C ALA A 157 4.09 2.07 3.54
N ALA A 158 4.26 2.89 2.49
CA ALA A 158 5.59 3.36 2.07
C ALA A 158 6.28 4.23 3.13
N ILE A 159 5.52 5.06 3.86
CA ILE A 159 6.06 5.83 4.98
C ILE A 159 6.40 4.91 6.16
N HIS A 160 5.56 3.91 6.47
CA HIS A 160 5.85 2.89 7.47
C HIS A 160 7.19 2.18 7.20
N ASP A 161 7.39 1.75 5.95
CA ASP A 161 8.63 1.10 5.50
C ASP A 161 9.84 2.02 5.72
N ALA A 162 9.76 3.27 5.23
CA ALA A 162 10.84 4.25 5.40
C ALA A 162 11.17 4.55 6.88
N LEU A 163 10.16 4.58 7.76
CA LEU A 163 10.31 4.87 9.19
C LEU A 163 11.03 3.77 9.97
N GLN A 164 11.11 2.54 9.44
CA GLN A 164 11.83 1.48 10.14
C GLN A 164 13.33 1.79 10.29
N SER A 165 13.90 2.46 9.29
CA SER A 165 15.29 2.94 9.29
C SER A 165 15.51 4.31 9.96
N GLU A 166 14.44 4.93 10.48
CA GLU A 166 14.48 6.29 11.02
C GLU A 166 14.71 6.30 12.53
N ASP A 167 15.97 6.45 12.96
CA ASP A 167 16.36 6.45 14.38
C ASP A 167 15.76 7.62 15.18
N ASP A 168 15.49 8.75 14.53
CA ASP A 168 14.91 9.95 15.17
C ASP A 168 13.43 9.77 15.57
N VAL A 169 12.78 8.69 15.10
CA VAL A 169 11.37 8.38 15.40
C VAL A 169 11.29 7.12 16.23
N ARG A 170 10.71 7.22 17.42
CA ARG A 170 10.46 6.08 18.30
C ARG A 170 9.10 5.47 18.00
N ALA A 171 8.99 4.14 17.95
CA ALA A 171 7.71 3.48 17.70
C ALA A 171 6.74 3.68 18.87
N ALA A 172 5.46 3.88 18.56
CA ALA A 172 4.39 3.87 19.54
C ALA A 172 4.23 2.48 20.21
N ALA A 173 3.72 2.44 21.43
CA ALA A 173 3.36 1.20 22.11
C ALA A 173 2.06 0.58 21.55
N ASN A 174 1.77 -0.66 21.93
CA ASN A 174 0.50 -1.30 21.60
C ASN A 174 -0.66 -0.56 22.27
N GLY A 175 -1.73 -0.31 21.50
CA GLY A 175 -2.90 0.44 21.95
C GLY A 175 -2.79 1.96 21.78
N SER A 176 -1.64 2.47 21.34
CA SER A 176 -1.42 3.91 21.18
C SER A 176 -2.26 4.56 20.07
N ALA A 177 -2.80 3.80 19.11
CA ALA A 177 -3.77 4.34 18.15
C ALA A 177 -5.05 4.84 18.84
N ALA A 178 -5.59 4.06 19.78
CA ALA A 178 -6.73 4.49 20.58
C ALA A 178 -6.38 5.65 21.52
N GLN A 179 -5.19 5.63 22.12
CA GLN A 179 -4.71 6.74 22.95
C GLN A 179 -4.57 8.05 22.16
N ALA A 180 -4.07 7.98 20.92
CA ALA A 180 -3.94 9.13 20.03
C ALA A 180 -5.31 9.73 19.69
N ARG A 181 -6.30 8.88 19.38
CA ARG A 181 -7.68 9.31 19.15
C ARG A 181 -8.29 9.96 20.40
N ASP A 182 -8.11 9.34 21.57
CA ASP A 182 -8.62 9.88 22.83
C ASP A 182 -8.01 11.25 23.16
N LEU A 183 -6.69 11.40 22.97
CA LEU A 183 -5.97 12.66 23.12
C LEU A 183 -6.47 13.72 22.14
N MET A 184 -6.68 13.37 20.88
CA MET A 184 -7.21 14.27 19.86
C MET A 184 -8.60 14.79 20.24
N HIS A 185 -9.48 13.92 20.75
CA HIS A 185 -10.80 14.34 21.25
C HIS A 185 -10.68 15.30 22.44
N LEU A 186 -9.79 15.03 23.39
CA LEU A 186 -9.48 15.94 24.50
C LEU A 186 -8.96 17.29 23.98
N GLU A 187 -7.94 17.30 23.13
CA GLU A 187 -7.30 18.52 22.59
C GLU A 187 -8.31 19.40 21.82
N ARG A 188 -9.20 18.78 21.03
CA ARG A 188 -10.27 19.49 20.31
C ARG A 188 -11.29 20.06 21.27
N TRP A 189 -11.77 19.24 22.22
CA TRP A 189 -12.74 19.69 23.20
C TRP A 189 -12.18 20.83 24.06
N MET A 190 -10.94 20.72 24.54
CA MET A 190 -10.27 21.73 25.35
C MET A 190 -10.23 23.10 24.65
N ARG A 191 -9.88 23.15 23.36
CA ARG A 191 -9.89 24.40 22.58
C ARG A 191 -11.27 25.08 22.56
N SER A 192 -12.34 24.29 22.41
CA SER A 192 -13.71 24.83 22.46
C SER A 192 -14.18 25.16 23.87
N ALA A 193 -13.79 24.35 24.85
CA ALA A 193 -14.19 24.48 26.25
C ALA A 193 -13.59 25.73 26.89
N GLU A 194 -12.31 26.04 26.64
CA GLU A 194 -11.68 27.26 27.14
C GLU A 194 -12.33 28.52 26.58
N GLN A 195 -12.72 28.51 25.30
CA GLN A 195 -13.42 29.64 24.68
C GLN A 195 -14.83 29.82 25.23
N ALA A 196 -15.56 28.72 25.44
CA ALA A 196 -16.91 28.75 26.01
C ALA A 196 -16.89 29.19 27.48
N ASP A 197 -15.98 28.65 28.29
CA ASP A 197 -15.78 29.02 29.70
C ASP A 197 -15.43 30.51 29.84
N ALA A 198 -14.53 31.02 29.00
CA ALA A 198 -14.19 32.45 28.97
C ALA A 198 -15.37 33.36 28.61
N LYS A 199 -16.37 32.86 27.88
CA LYS A 199 -17.60 33.58 27.51
C LYS A 199 -18.77 33.32 28.47
N GLY A 200 -18.61 32.45 29.46
CA GLY A 200 -19.69 32.01 30.33
C GLY A 200 -20.76 31.15 29.62
N GLU A 201 -20.42 30.54 28.49
CA GLU A 201 -21.30 29.67 27.70
C GLU A 201 -21.33 28.24 28.28
N PRO A 202 -22.41 27.47 28.04
CA PRO A 202 -22.49 26.09 28.49
C PRO A 202 -21.43 25.20 27.81
N LEU A 203 -20.77 24.36 28.61
CA LEU A 203 -19.79 23.38 28.13
C LEU A 203 -20.51 22.12 27.64
N ALA A 204 -20.69 22.02 26.32
CA ALA A 204 -21.23 20.82 25.70
C ALA A 204 -20.14 19.76 25.50
N VAL A 205 -20.47 18.50 25.80
CA VAL A 205 -19.61 17.35 25.50
C VAL A 205 -20.49 16.16 25.11
N GLY A 206 -20.14 15.51 24.01
CA GLY A 206 -20.79 14.27 23.59
C GLY A 206 -20.28 13.08 24.38
N LYS A 207 -21.05 11.98 24.40
CA LYS A 207 -20.68 10.74 25.13
C LYS A 207 -19.32 10.18 24.73
N GLU A 208 -19.02 10.12 23.43
CA GLU A 208 -17.72 9.61 22.95
C GLU A 208 -16.56 10.49 23.44
N THR A 209 -16.73 11.82 23.36
CA THR A 209 -15.73 12.78 23.83
C THR A 209 -15.55 12.72 25.34
N SER A 210 -16.62 12.58 26.12
CA SER A 210 -16.52 12.46 27.58
C SER A 210 -15.79 11.19 27.99
N GLU A 211 -16.08 10.06 27.34
CA GLU A 211 -15.38 8.80 27.57
C GLU A 211 -13.88 8.90 27.20
N ALA A 212 -13.55 9.55 26.08
CA ALA A 212 -12.16 9.80 25.67
C ALA A 212 -11.41 10.68 26.68
N ILE A 213 -12.03 11.74 27.17
CA ILE A 213 -11.47 12.62 28.21
C ILE A 213 -11.25 11.83 29.50
N SER A 214 -12.23 11.04 29.96
CA SER A 214 -12.10 10.19 31.14
C SER A 214 -10.92 9.22 31.03
N ARG A 215 -10.78 8.50 29.91
CA ARG A 215 -9.65 7.57 29.69
C ARG A 215 -8.31 8.30 29.67
N THR A 216 -8.26 9.46 29.03
CA THR A 216 -7.04 10.26 28.94
C THR A 216 -6.60 10.79 30.30
N MET A 217 -7.53 11.35 31.08
CA MET A 217 -7.23 11.89 32.41
C MET A 217 -6.90 10.79 33.41
N LEU A 218 -7.58 9.64 33.34
CA LEU A 218 -7.25 8.48 34.17
C LEU A 218 -5.80 8.03 33.95
N ARG A 219 -5.37 7.96 32.68
CA ARG A 219 -3.96 7.65 32.33
C ARG A 219 -2.99 8.70 32.84
N ALA A 220 -3.42 9.96 32.93
CA ALA A 220 -2.66 11.06 33.54
C ALA A 220 -2.64 11.01 35.08
N GLY A 221 -3.27 10.00 35.71
CA GLY A 221 -3.38 9.87 37.16
C GLY A 221 -4.48 10.72 37.79
N VAL A 222 -5.45 11.18 37.00
CA VAL A 222 -6.55 12.04 37.44
C VAL A 222 -7.88 11.33 37.20
N GLU A 223 -8.50 10.90 38.28
CA GLU A 223 -9.81 10.24 38.23
C GLU A 223 -10.91 11.30 38.08
N LEU A 224 -11.70 11.19 37.01
CA LEU A 224 -12.91 11.97 36.81
C LEU A 224 -14.11 11.20 37.32
N PRO A 225 -15.14 11.90 37.84
CA PRO A 225 -16.38 11.24 38.19
C PRO A 225 -17.04 10.61 36.96
N PRO A 226 -17.92 9.61 37.16
CA PRO A 226 -18.69 9.01 36.08
C PRO A 226 -19.35 10.10 35.22
N ALA A 227 -19.31 9.92 33.90
CA ALA A 227 -19.93 10.83 32.94
C ALA A 227 -21.45 10.63 32.88
N ASP A 228 -22.10 10.68 34.05
CA ASP A 228 -23.54 10.59 34.20
C ASP A 228 -24.15 11.98 33.99
N ASP A 229 -25.22 12.05 33.19
CA ASP A 229 -25.98 13.27 32.91
C ASP A 229 -25.17 14.44 32.31
N LEU A 230 -24.71 14.26 31.07
CA LEU A 230 -24.00 15.27 30.28
C LEU A 230 -24.84 16.52 29.93
N GLN A 231 -26.15 16.53 30.20
CA GLN A 231 -27.05 17.61 29.77
C GLN A 231 -26.83 18.92 30.54
N HIS A 232 -26.35 18.83 31.78
CA HIS A 232 -26.18 19.99 32.66
C HIS A 232 -24.79 20.64 32.56
N GLY A 233 -23.84 20.02 31.85
CA GLY A 233 -22.49 20.56 31.64
C GLY A 233 -21.60 20.59 32.90
N ASP A 234 -22.09 20.14 34.05
CA ASP A 234 -21.33 20.13 35.30
C ASP A 234 -20.14 19.17 35.25
N TRP A 235 -20.34 17.99 34.67
CA TRP A 235 -19.25 17.06 34.40
C TRP A 235 -18.16 17.70 33.52
N ALA A 236 -18.56 18.42 32.47
CA ALA A 236 -17.63 19.09 31.56
C ALA A 236 -16.82 20.20 32.26
N ARG A 237 -17.45 20.94 33.19
CA ARG A 237 -16.73 21.91 34.04
C ARG A 237 -15.72 21.22 34.95
N GLN A 238 -16.09 20.10 35.58
CA GLN A 238 -15.20 19.34 36.44
C GLN A 238 -14.00 18.78 35.66
N ALA A 239 -14.23 18.24 34.47
CA ALA A 239 -13.17 17.78 33.58
C ALA A 239 -12.20 18.91 33.19
N LEU A 240 -12.72 20.11 32.87
CA LEU A 240 -11.92 21.28 32.52
C LEU A 240 -11.05 21.73 33.71
N GLN A 241 -11.61 21.75 34.92
CA GLN A 241 -10.88 22.09 36.14
C GLN A 241 -9.83 21.04 36.49
N ALA A 242 -10.14 19.77 36.32
CA ALA A 242 -9.19 18.67 36.52
C ALA A 242 -7.99 18.77 35.57
N TYR A 243 -8.23 19.08 34.29
CA TYR A 243 -7.18 19.31 33.31
C TYR A 243 -6.31 20.52 33.67
N ARG A 244 -6.91 21.67 34.05
CA ARG A 244 -6.18 22.85 34.53
C ARG A 244 -5.35 22.55 35.78
N GLY A 245 -5.90 21.76 36.70
CA GLY A 245 -5.19 21.31 37.89
C GLY A 245 -4.00 20.40 37.56
N TRP A 246 -4.16 19.53 36.56
CA TRP A 246 -3.08 18.69 36.06
C TRP A 246 -1.98 19.52 35.40
N THR A 247 -2.30 20.42 34.46
CA THR A 247 -1.30 21.26 33.79
C THR A 247 -0.55 22.17 34.77
N ALA A 248 -1.22 22.66 35.82
CA ALA A 248 -0.57 23.45 36.87
C ALA A 248 0.46 22.64 37.69
N ARG A 249 0.21 21.34 37.90
CA ARG A 249 1.16 20.43 38.57
C ARG A 249 2.27 19.94 37.64
N HIS A 250 2.00 19.94 36.33
CA HIS A 250 2.86 19.41 35.29
C HIS A 250 3.16 20.48 34.21
N PRO A 251 3.76 21.64 34.56
CA PRO A 251 3.87 22.79 33.66
C PRO A 251 4.77 22.54 32.44
N ASN A 252 5.64 21.52 32.51
CA ASN A 252 6.55 21.13 31.44
C ASN A 252 6.19 19.79 30.78
N ASP A 253 5.19 19.07 31.30
CA ASP A 253 4.80 17.78 30.74
C ASP A 253 3.65 17.96 29.74
N LYS A 254 3.55 17.03 28.81
CA LYS A 254 2.44 16.95 27.86
C LYS A 254 1.82 15.58 27.95
N LEU A 255 0.50 15.53 27.84
CA LEU A 255 -0.20 14.27 27.62
C LEU A 255 0.17 13.78 26.21
N ASP A 256 0.77 12.60 26.13
CA ASP A 256 1.17 12.00 24.86
C ASP A 256 0.80 10.52 24.81
N ILE A 257 1.03 9.89 23.66
CA ILE A 257 0.89 8.44 23.51
C ILE A 257 2.04 7.71 24.17
N ASP A 258 1.79 6.47 24.57
CA ASP A 258 2.85 5.62 25.09
C ASP A 258 3.77 5.19 23.93
N LEU A 259 5.08 5.20 24.19
CA LEU A 259 6.11 4.79 23.23
C LEU A 259 6.75 3.49 23.71
N LYS A 260 7.07 2.58 22.78
CA LYS A 260 7.86 1.38 23.10
C LYS A 260 9.16 1.79 23.78
N PRO A 261 9.71 1.06 24.78
CA PRO A 261 11.04 1.33 25.32
C PRO A 261 12.04 1.53 24.17
N ALA A 262 12.99 2.47 24.31
CA ALA A 262 14.10 2.52 23.37
C ALA A 262 14.76 1.14 23.48
N GLU A 263 14.81 0.39 22.38
CA GLU A 263 15.53 -0.87 22.36
C GLU A 263 16.95 -0.55 22.86
N GLU A 264 17.32 -1.06 24.04
CA GLU A 264 18.73 -1.25 24.34
C GLU A 264 19.19 -2.16 23.21
N GLU A 265 20.06 -1.64 22.33
CA GLU A 265 20.61 -2.40 21.21
C GLU A 265 20.86 -3.82 21.69
N ASP A 266 20.08 -4.78 21.19
CA ASP A 266 20.34 -6.20 21.45
C ASP A 266 21.57 -6.55 20.61
N LYS A 267 22.73 -6.07 21.08
CA LYS A 267 24.08 -6.49 20.73
C LYS A 267 24.27 -7.89 21.29
N LYS A 268 23.43 -8.82 20.86
CA LYS A 268 23.65 -10.26 20.97
C LYS A 268 23.28 -10.91 19.65
N VAL A 269 24.05 -10.52 18.62
CA VAL A 269 24.38 -11.45 17.53
C VAL A 269 25.19 -12.58 18.18
N PHE A 270 24.52 -13.60 18.70
CA PHE A 270 25.20 -14.82 19.10
C PHE A 270 25.75 -15.49 17.83
N LYS A 271 27.07 -15.44 17.67
CA LYS A 271 27.79 -16.48 16.93
C LYS A 271 27.78 -17.75 17.76
N GLU A 272 26.63 -18.41 17.89
CA GLU A 272 26.65 -19.84 18.16
C GLU A 272 26.60 -20.58 16.82
N LYS A 273 27.80 -20.95 16.39
CA LYS A 273 28.01 -21.91 15.30
C LYS A 273 27.20 -23.17 15.67
N PRO A 274 26.27 -23.65 14.82
CA PRO A 274 25.61 -24.92 15.08
C PRO A 274 26.68 -26.00 15.24
N PRO A 275 26.51 -27.00 16.13
CA PRO A 275 27.43 -28.12 16.17
C PRO A 275 27.48 -28.75 14.78
N ALA A 276 28.69 -28.92 14.26
CA ALA A 276 28.90 -29.62 13.01
C ALA A 276 28.18 -30.98 13.11
N PRO A 277 27.35 -31.38 12.14
CA PRO A 277 26.81 -32.72 12.13
C PRO A 277 27.99 -33.69 11.97
N ALA A 278 28.29 -34.41 13.05
CA ALA A 278 29.10 -35.62 12.99
C ALA A 278 28.23 -36.70 12.36
N GLY A 279 28.46 -36.97 11.09
CA GLY A 279 27.74 -37.99 10.34
C GLY A 279 28.07 -37.87 8.87
N GLU A 280 29.04 -38.68 8.44
CA GLU A 280 29.36 -38.93 7.03
C GLU A 280 28.09 -39.26 6.24
N ALA A 281 27.60 -38.30 5.46
CA ALA A 281 26.85 -38.57 4.25
C ALA A 281 27.67 -37.96 3.13
N GLN A 282 28.27 -38.83 2.32
CA GLN A 282 29.01 -38.48 1.12
C GLN A 282 28.19 -37.47 0.30
N GLY A 283 28.66 -36.22 0.29
CA GLY A 283 28.13 -35.20 -0.60
C GLY A 283 28.36 -35.68 -2.02
N THR A 284 27.28 -36.03 -2.71
CA THR A 284 27.26 -35.97 -4.16
C THR A 284 27.54 -34.51 -4.52
N GLN A 285 28.80 -34.20 -4.81
CA GLN A 285 29.17 -32.95 -5.45
C GLN A 285 28.28 -32.79 -6.67
N LEU A 286 27.35 -31.83 -6.62
CA LEU A 286 26.77 -31.27 -7.83
C LEU A 286 27.97 -30.82 -8.69
N PRO A 287 28.01 -31.16 -10.00
CA PRO A 287 29.10 -30.72 -10.84
C PRO A 287 29.17 -29.20 -10.78
N LEU A 288 30.27 -28.65 -10.25
CA LEU A 288 30.65 -27.27 -10.49
C LEU A 288 30.72 -27.10 -12.00
N GLN A 289 29.69 -26.50 -12.60
CA GLN A 289 29.80 -25.99 -13.95
C GLN A 289 30.94 -24.97 -13.93
N PRO A 290 31.92 -25.07 -14.85
CA PRO A 290 32.96 -24.05 -14.94
C PRO A 290 32.29 -22.69 -15.17
N PRO A 291 32.82 -21.59 -14.59
CA PRO A 291 32.27 -20.26 -14.83
C PRO A 291 32.19 -20.04 -16.35
N SER A 292 31.01 -19.73 -16.84
CA SER A 292 30.78 -19.40 -18.23
C SER A 292 31.75 -18.27 -18.62
N SER A 293 32.47 -18.43 -19.73
CA SER A 293 33.42 -17.41 -20.15
C SER A 293 32.71 -16.07 -20.32
N ALA A 294 33.37 -14.96 -19.98
CA ALA A 294 32.79 -13.62 -20.08
C ALA A 294 32.23 -13.32 -21.48
N ALA A 295 32.82 -13.91 -22.54
CA ALA A 295 32.32 -13.83 -23.90
C ALA A 295 31.01 -14.60 -24.14
N LYS A 296 30.81 -15.74 -23.47
CA LYS A 296 29.56 -16.51 -23.50
C LYS A 296 28.44 -15.74 -22.78
N LEU A 297 28.72 -15.20 -21.59
CA LEU A 297 27.79 -14.35 -20.84
C LEU A 297 27.41 -13.08 -21.62
N ALA A 298 28.37 -12.43 -22.26
CA ALA A 298 28.11 -11.24 -23.07
C ALA A 298 27.22 -11.55 -24.29
N ARG A 299 27.42 -12.70 -24.95
CA ARG A 299 26.56 -13.15 -26.06
C ARG A 299 25.15 -13.49 -25.58
N GLU A 300 25.02 -14.23 -24.49
CA GLU A 300 23.73 -14.57 -23.88
C GLU A 300 22.95 -13.31 -23.46
N MET A 301 23.63 -12.32 -22.88
CA MET A 301 23.01 -11.02 -22.59
C MET A 301 22.58 -10.27 -23.85
N GLN A 302 23.41 -10.29 -24.91
CA GLN A 302 23.06 -9.64 -26.17
C GLN A 302 21.87 -10.31 -26.86
N ASP A 303 21.82 -11.64 -26.87
CA ASP A 303 20.69 -12.41 -27.41
C ASP A 303 19.41 -12.17 -26.60
N LYS A 304 19.52 -12.07 -25.28
CA LYS A 304 18.42 -11.67 -24.40
C LYS A 304 17.90 -10.27 -24.77
N LEU A 305 18.78 -9.27 -24.85
CA LEU A 305 18.40 -7.90 -25.20
C LEU A 305 17.76 -7.80 -26.60
N GLN A 306 18.27 -8.55 -27.57
CA GLN A 306 17.66 -8.59 -28.91
C GLN A 306 16.26 -9.21 -28.89
N THR A 307 16.08 -10.27 -28.10
CA THR A 307 14.77 -10.92 -27.94
C THR A 307 13.78 -10.00 -27.25
N GLU A 308 14.19 -9.37 -26.15
CA GLU A 308 13.37 -8.36 -25.45
C GLU A 308 13.04 -7.17 -26.36
N ALA A 309 13.97 -6.70 -27.19
CA ALA A 309 13.71 -5.65 -28.16
C ALA A 309 12.76 -6.07 -29.30
N ARG A 310 12.84 -7.33 -29.74
CA ARG A 310 11.92 -7.89 -30.75
C ARG A 310 10.49 -7.90 -30.25
N TYR A 311 10.29 -8.40 -29.03
CA TYR A 311 8.95 -8.58 -28.47
C TYR A 311 8.42 -7.32 -27.75
N GLY A 312 9.31 -6.44 -27.29
CA GLY A 312 8.99 -5.31 -26.42
C GLY A 312 8.42 -5.73 -25.06
N ILE A 313 8.77 -6.93 -24.61
CA ILE A 313 8.37 -7.55 -23.35
C ILE A 313 9.63 -8.12 -22.70
N GLY A 314 9.73 -8.00 -21.38
CA GLY A 314 10.88 -8.52 -20.64
C GLY A 314 10.97 -10.03 -20.69
N MET A 315 12.19 -10.55 -20.68
CA MET A 315 12.42 -11.99 -20.77
C MET A 315 11.65 -12.78 -19.70
N PRO A 316 11.58 -12.37 -18.42
CA PRO A 316 10.78 -13.09 -17.43
C PRO A 316 9.30 -13.22 -17.82
N MET A 317 8.71 -12.16 -18.38
CA MET A 317 7.32 -12.20 -18.83
C MET A 317 7.15 -13.03 -20.11
N LEU A 318 8.10 -13.00 -21.05
CA LEU A 318 8.08 -13.89 -22.22
C LEU A 318 8.14 -15.36 -21.80
N GLN A 319 9.04 -15.71 -20.87
CA GLN A 319 9.16 -17.07 -20.35
C GLN A 319 7.89 -17.51 -19.62
N LEU A 320 7.28 -16.61 -18.85
CA LEU A 320 6.00 -16.83 -18.18
C LEU A 320 4.88 -17.09 -19.18
N ILE A 321 4.69 -16.20 -20.17
CA ILE A 321 3.64 -16.35 -21.19
C ILE A 321 3.84 -17.65 -21.98
N LYS A 322 5.09 -17.99 -22.33
CA LYS A 322 5.41 -19.26 -23.00
C LYS A 322 5.05 -20.48 -22.14
N SER A 323 5.30 -20.43 -20.83
CA SER A 323 4.99 -21.56 -19.93
C SER A 323 3.53 -21.66 -19.51
N THR A 324 2.74 -20.61 -19.72
CA THR A 324 1.39 -20.49 -19.15
C THR A 324 0.33 -20.74 -20.21
N ASP A 325 -0.33 -21.90 -20.12
CA ASP A 325 -1.56 -22.16 -20.85
C ASP A 325 -2.75 -21.61 -20.03
N ILE A 326 -3.39 -20.55 -20.53
CA ILE A 326 -4.50 -19.86 -19.86
C ILE A 326 -5.68 -20.81 -19.61
N SER A 327 -5.89 -21.81 -20.48
CA SER A 327 -6.99 -22.76 -20.35
C SER A 327 -6.86 -23.68 -19.14
N GLY A 328 -5.62 -23.89 -18.65
CA GLY A 328 -5.32 -24.74 -17.50
C GLY A 328 -5.24 -24.01 -16.17
N LEU A 329 -5.40 -22.68 -16.14
CA LEU A 329 -5.30 -21.89 -14.91
C LEU A 329 -6.58 -21.93 -14.08
N SER A 330 -6.43 -22.01 -12.76
CA SER A 330 -7.51 -21.64 -11.85
C SER A 330 -7.80 -20.13 -11.95
N ILE A 331 -8.97 -19.69 -11.49
CA ILE A 331 -9.33 -18.27 -11.56
C ILE A 331 -8.42 -17.38 -10.72
N ASP A 332 -8.01 -17.87 -9.55
CA ASP A 332 -7.05 -17.14 -8.71
C ASP A 332 -5.68 -17.04 -9.40
N GLN A 333 -5.23 -18.11 -10.06
CA GLN A 333 -4.00 -18.07 -10.86
C GLN A 333 -4.12 -17.13 -12.06
N PHE A 334 -5.27 -17.11 -12.74
CA PHE A 334 -5.51 -16.20 -13.86
C PHE A 334 -5.56 -14.73 -13.41
N LYS A 335 -6.14 -14.47 -12.23
CA LYS A 335 -6.10 -13.14 -11.58
C LYS A 335 -4.66 -12.72 -11.28
N GLN A 336 -3.86 -13.59 -10.67
CA GLN A 336 -2.44 -13.33 -10.41
C GLN A 336 -1.65 -13.10 -11.71
N TYR A 337 -1.90 -13.92 -12.74
CA TYR A 337 -1.25 -13.83 -14.05
C TYR A 337 -1.55 -12.50 -14.74
N SER A 338 -2.82 -12.12 -14.87
CA SER A 338 -3.21 -10.86 -15.52
C SER A 338 -2.68 -9.63 -14.79
N GLN A 339 -2.70 -9.66 -13.46
CA GLN A 339 -2.13 -8.63 -12.59
C GLN A 339 -0.60 -8.48 -12.78
N LEU A 340 0.12 -9.59 -12.84
CA LEU A 340 1.57 -9.60 -13.05
C LEU A 340 1.95 -9.06 -14.43
N LEU A 341 1.19 -9.43 -15.47
CA LEU A 341 1.37 -8.90 -16.82
C LEU A 341 1.13 -7.38 -16.89
N ARG A 342 0.14 -6.86 -16.16
CA ARG A 342 -0.13 -5.42 -16.05
C ARG A 342 0.99 -4.68 -15.35
N ASP A 343 1.44 -5.19 -14.21
CA ASP A 343 2.49 -4.55 -13.41
C ASP A 343 3.83 -4.51 -14.21
N ASN A 344 4.04 -5.44 -15.13
CA ASN A 344 5.17 -5.45 -16.07
C ASN A 344 4.90 -4.75 -17.42
N GLY A 345 3.74 -4.10 -17.58
CA GLY A 345 3.39 -3.32 -18.77
C GLY A 345 3.07 -4.12 -20.03
N VAL A 346 2.81 -5.42 -19.90
CA VAL A 346 2.35 -6.29 -21.01
C VAL A 346 0.87 -6.07 -21.30
N LEU A 347 0.06 -5.92 -20.25
CA LEU A 347 -1.36 -5.56 -20.34
C LEU A 347 -1.58 -4.12 -19.91
N SER A 348 -2.50 -3.44 -20.59
CA SER A 348 -2.99 -2.13 -20.13
C SER A 348 -3.91 -2.28 -18.91
N GLN A 349 -4.19 -1.17 -18.23
CA GLN A 349 -5.18 -1.16 -17.15
C GLN A 349 -6.57 -1.55 -17.68
N ASP A 350 -6.98 -1.02 -18.82
CA ASP A 350 -8.28 -1.33 -19.44
C ASP A 350 -8.40 -2.82 -19.79
N ASP A 351 -7.31 -3.44 -20.24
CA ASP A 351 -7.29 -4.88 -20.53
C ASP A 351 -7.54 -5.71 -19.27
N VAL A 352 -6.82 -5.45 -18.17
CA VAL A 352 -7.04 -6.18 -16.91
C VAL A 352 -8.43 -5.89 -16.34
N GLU A 353 -8.90 -4.66 -16.44
CA GLU A 353 -10.27 -4.34 -16.00
C GLU A 353 -11.33 -5.07 -16.83
N SER A 354 -11.09 -5.28 -18.12
CA SER A 354 -12.01 -6.05 -18.97
C SER A 354 -12.12 -7.52 -18.55
N LEU A 355 -11.07 -8.05 -17.89
CA LEU A 355 -10.98 -9.40 -17.34
C LEU A 355 -11.64 -9.55 -15.96
N LEU A 356 -11.99 -8.44 -15.28
CA LEU A 356 -12.56 -8.46 -13.93
C LEU A 356 -13.85 -9.28 -13.82
N PRO A 357 -14.78 -9.26 -14.79
CA PRO A 357 -15.97 -10.08 -14.71
C PRO A 357 -15.70 -11.57 -14.59
N LEU A 358 -14.70 -12.06 -15.31
CA LEU A 358 -14.23 -13.43 -15.26
C LEU A 358 -13.56 -13.73 -13.90
N THR A 359 -12.66 -12.86 -13.45
CA THR A 359 -11.85 -13.13 -12.24
C THR A 359 -12.60 -12.95 -10.94
N GLN A 360 -13.54 -12.00 -10.84
CA GLN A 360 -14.26 -11.72 -9.59
C GLN A 360 -15.51 -12.60 -9.40
N ARG A 361 -16.06 -13.17 -10.48
CA ARG A 361 -17.22 -14.07 -10.41
C ARG A 361 -16.85 -15.57 -10.39
N ALA A 362 -15.56 -15.89 -10.26
CA ALA A 362 -15.05 -17.26 -10.14
C ALA A 362 -15.55 -18.24 -11.23
N MET A 363 -15.51 -17.80 -12.51
CA MET A 363 -16.08 -18.58 -13.61
C MET A 363 -15.11 -19.64 -14.14
N ALA A 364 -15.51 -20.91 -14.20
CA ALA A 364 -14.61 -22.05 -14.42
C ALA A 364 -13.96 -22.20 -15.82
N ASP A 365 -14.25 -21.32 -16.79
CA ASP A 365 -13.74 -21.44 -18.17
C ASP A 365 -13.32 -20.07 -18.72
N PRO A 366 -12.04 -19.67 -18.52
CA PRO A 366 -11.52 -18.40 -18.99
C PRO A 366 -11.71 -18.17 -20.49
N MET A 367 -11.45 -19.20 -21.31
CA MET A 367 -11.39 -19.06 -22.77
C MET A 367 -12.76 -18.96 -23.44
N ASN A 368 -13.80 -19.51 -22.82
CA ASN A 368 -15.16 -19.48 -23.38
C ASN A 368 -16.12 -18.55 -22.65
N TYR A 369 -15.75 -18.01 -21.49
CA TYR A 369 -16.60 -17.10 -20.70
C TYR A 369 -17.17 -15.97 -21.57
N TYR A 370 -16.30 -15.18 -22.21
CA TYR A 370 -16.72 -14.04 -23.00
C TYR A 370 -17.46 -14.44 -24.29
N LYS A 371 -17.03 -15.51 -24.98
CA LYS A 371 -17.74 -16.02 -26.16
C LYS A 371 -19.18 -16.44 -25.83
N ARG A 372 -19.36 -17.15 -24.72
CA ARG A 372 -20.67 -17.61 -24.26
C ARG A 372 -21.58 -16.43 -23.94
N ASP A 373 -21.06 -15.45 -23.19
CA ASP A 373 -21.85 -14.30 -22.77
C ASP A 373 -22.18 -13.39 -23.98
N LEU A 374 -21.27 -13.19 -24.92
CA LEU A 374 -21.54 -12.50 -26.19
C LEU A 374 -22.63 -13.17 -27.03
N ASN A 375 -22.57 -14.51 -27.16
CA ASN A 375 -23.59 -15.28 -27.87
C ASN A 375 -24.95 -15.17 -27.18
N TRP A 376 -24.99 -15.24 -25.85
CA TRP A 376 -26.21 -15.05 -25.07
C TRP A 376 -26.80 -13.65 -25.26
N LEU A 377 -25.99 -12.60 -25.15
CA LEU A 377 -26.43 -11.20 -25.35
C LEU A 377 -26.98 -10.99 -26.76
N THR A 378 -26.30 -11.51 -27.78
CA THR A 378 -26.74 -11.42 -29.18
C THR A 378 -28.06 -12.17 -29.39
N SER A 379 -28.22 -13.36 -28.81
CA SER A 379 -29.47 -14.13 -28.88
C SER A 379 -30.63 -13.40 -28.20
N MET A 380 -30.41 -12.80 -27.02
CA MET A 380 -31.44 -12.04 -26.31
C MET A 380 -31.88 -10.83 -27.13
N GLN A 381 -30.93 -10.11 -27.73
CA GLN A 381 -31.20 -8.99 -28.63
C GLN A 381 -32.02 -9.41 -29.86
N GLN A 382 -31.67 -10.54 -30.50
CA GLN A 382 -32.40 -11.07 -31.66
C GLN A 382 -33.84 -11.49 -31.30
N GLN A 383 -34.06 -11.96 -30.07
CA GLN A 383 -35.38 -12.36 -29.57
C GLN A 383 -36.19 -11.19 -29.00
N GLY A 384 -35.65 -9.96 -28.99
CA GLY A 384 -36.30 -8.79 -28.39
C GLY A 384 -36.50 -8.91 -26.88
N ARG A 385 -35.67 -9.71 -26.20
CA ARG A 385 -35.72 -9.93 -24.74
C ARG A 385 -34.70 -9.07 -24.03
N THR A 386 -35.07 -8.51 -22.87
CA THR A 386 -34.14 -7.78 -22.00
C THR A 386 -33.17 -8.77 -21.33
N PRO A 387 -31.84 -8.62 -21.51
CA PRO A 387 -30.87 -9.44 -20.79
C PRO A 387 -30.95 -9.21 -19.28
N GLN A 388 -30.92 -10.31 -18.52
CA GLN A 388 -31.03 -10.30 -17.06
C GLN A 388 -29.91 -11.11 -16.42
N TYR A 389 -29.55 -10.76 -15.18
CA TYR A 389 -28.57 -11.46 -14.37
C TYR A 389 -29.17 -11.88 -13.03
N SER A 390 -28.56 -12.88 -12.39
CA SER A 390 -29.00 -13.40 -11.11
C SER A 390 -28.50 -12.52 -9.95
N THR A 391 -29.40 -12.25 -9.02
CA THR A 391 -29.16 -11.54 -7.76
C THR A 391 -29.73 -12.35 -6.60
N PRO A 392 -29.36 -12.05 -5.34
CA PRO A 392 -30.01 -12.68 -4.18
C PRO A 392 -31.54 -12.52 -4.15
N GLY A 393 -32.07 -11.47 -4.80
CA GLY A 393 -33.52 -11.18 -4.88
C GLY A 393 -34.23 -11.76 -6.11
N GLY A 394 -33.54 -12.55 -6.95
CA GLY A 394 -34.08 -13.07 -8.21
C GLY A 394 -33.35 -12.52 -9.44
N MET A 395 -34.05 -12.32 -10.54
CA MET A 395 -33.47 -11.80 -11.78
C MET A 395 -33.59 -10.27 -11.84
N ALA A 396 -32.52 -9.60 -12.26
CA ALA A 396 -32.48 -8.15 -12.49
C ALA A 396 -32.04 -7.86 -13.92
N ASP A 397 -32.59 -6.79 -14.52
CA ASP A 397 -32.19 -6.34 -15.84
C ASP A 397 -30.75 -5.80 -15.82
N LEU A 398 -30.00 -6.03 -16.90
CA LEU A 398 -28.71 -5.35 -17.08
C LEU A 398 -28.93 -3.84 -17.22
N SER A 399 -28.13 -3.07 -16.48
CA SER A 399 -28.11 -1.61 -16.51
C SER A 399 -27.49 -1.04 -17.80
N ASP A 400 -26.53 -1.75 -18.41
CA ASP A 400 -25.87 -1.35 -19.65
C ASP A 400 -25.46 -2.54 -20.52
N VAL A 401 -26.39 -3.02 -21.35
CA VAL A 401 -26.18 -4.14 -22.29
C VAL A 401 -25.09 -3.81 -23.32
N ALA A 402 -25.06 -2.59 -23.86
CA ALA A 402 -24.09 -2.21 -24.88
C ALA A 402 -22.68 -2.08 -24.29
N GLY A 403 -22.56 -1.54 -23.08
CA GLY A 403 -21.31 -1.52 -22.31
C GLY A 403 -20.80 -2.92 -22.02
N ARG A 404 -21.68 -3.83 -21.59
CA ARG A 404 -21.35 -5.23 -21.38
C ARG A 404 -20.80 -5.89 -22.65
N MET A 405 -21.48 -5.73 -23.80
CA MET A 405 -21.03 -6.32 -25.06
C MET A 405 -19.64 -5.81 -25.47
N ARG A 406 -19.39 -4.49 -25.35
CA ARG A 406 -18.06 -3.92 -25.64
C ARG A 406 -16.99 -4.47 -24.71
N ASN A 407 -17.30 -4.59 -23.41
CA ASN A 407 -16.37 -5.16 -22.45
C ASN A 407 -16.03 -6.61 -22.78
N ASP A 408 -17.04 -7.43 -23.10
CA ASP A 408 -16.81 -8.84 -23.38
C ASP A 408 -16.04 -9.05 -24.68
N GLN A 409 -16.26 -8.20 -25.69
CA GLN A 409 -15.43 -8.16 -26.89
C GLN A 409 -13.97 -7.85 -26.56
N GLN A 410 -13.73 -6.86 -25.69
CA GLN A 410 -12.38 -6.52 -25.24
C GLN A 410 -11.74 -7.65 -24.44
N GLY A 411 -12.44 -8.22 -23.45
CA GLY A 411 -11.95 -9.34 -22.65
C GLY A 411 -11.61 -10.55 -23.51
N GLN A 412 -12.46 -10.87 -24.50
CA GLN A 412 -12.20 -11.91 -25.47
C GLN A 412 -10.96 -11.63 -26.32
N ALA A 413 -10.81 -10.40 -26.82
CA ALA A 413 -9.66 -10.00 -27.62
C ALA A 413 -8.35 -10.08 -26.80
N VAL A 414 -8.36 -9.70 -25.52
CA VAL A 414 -7.20 -9.84 -24.62
C VAL A 414 -6.78 -11.30 -24.51
N LEU A 415 -7.72 -12.21 -24.28
CA LEU A 415 -7.44 -13.65 -24.18
C LEU A 415 -6.87 -14.21 -25.49
N GLU A 416 -7.42 -13.81 -26.64
CA GLU A 416 -6.94 -14.22 -27.96
C GLU A 416 -5.52 -13.71 -28.23
N ARG A 417 -5.23 -12.44 -27.90
CA ARG A 417 -3.87 -11.88 -28.03
C ARG A 417 -2.85 -12.62 -27.17
N LEU A 418 -3.20 -12.93 -25.92
CA LEU A 418 -2.32 -13.70 -25.03
C LEU A 418 -2.11 -15.13 -25.55
N GLN A 419 -3.16 -15.78 -26.05
CA GLN A 419 -3.07 -17.11 -26.65
C GLN A 419 -2.21 -17.12 -27.91
N ASN A 420 -2.36 -16.12 -28.78
CA ASN A 420 -1.56 -15.96 -30.00
C ASN A 420 -0.08 -15.73 -29.67
N LEU A 421 0.20 -14.89 -28.67
CA LEU A 421 1.56 -14.67 -28.19
C LEU A 421 2.15 -15.94 -27.58
N HIS A 422 1.38 -16.67 -26.75
CA HIS A 422 1.79 -17.97 -26.22
C HIS A 422 2.16 -18.95 -27.35
N GLN A 423 1.31 -19.10 -28.37
CA GLN A 423 1.57 -19.96 -29.53
C GLN A 423 2.81 -19.52 -30.32
N THR A 424 2.99 -18.21 -30.52
CA THR A 424 4.18 -17.66 -31.18
C THR A 424 5.46 -17.99 -30.43
N LEU A 425 5.41 -17.93 -29.09
CA LEU A 425 6.56 -18.22 -28.23
C LEU A 425 6.88 -19.72 -28.17
N GLN A 426 5.91 -20.61 -28.40
CA GLN A 426 6.19 -22.06 -28.49
C GLN A 426 7.25 -22.37 -29.56
N GLY A 427 7.25 -21.63 -30.68
CA GLY A 427 8.21 -21.79 -31.78
C GLY A 427 9.51 -20.98 -31.64
N ASP A 428 9.69 -20.19 -30.58
CA ASP A 428 10.90 -19.39 -30.38
C ASP A 428 11.83 -20.03 -29.33
N ASP A 429 12.89 -20.69 -29.81
CA ASP A 429 13.90 -21.37 -28.96
C ASP A 429 14.75 -20.40 -28.13
N LYS A 430 14.77 -19.10 -28.46
CA LYS A 430 15.48 -18.09 -27.67
C LYS A 430 14.73 -17.77 -26.37
N VAL A 431 13.43 -18.06 -26.31
CA VAL A 431 12.63 -17.92 -25.09
C VAL A 431 12.46 -19.32 -24.49
N GLN A 432 13.08 -19.55 -23.35
CA GLN A 432 12.88 -20.80 -22.61
C GLN A 432 11.54 -20.79 -21.87
N THR A 433 10.96 -21.95 -21.62
CA THR A 433 9.81 -22.04 -20.70
C THR A 433 10.28 -21.73 -19.28
N ALA A 434 9.48 -20.99 -18.51
CA ALA A 434 9.71 -20.90 -17.07
C ALA A 434 9.62 -22.31 -16.43
N ALA A 435 10.23 -22.48 -15.26
CA ALA A 435 10.16 -23.74 -14.51
C ALA A 435 8.70 -24.09 -14.13
N ALA A 436 8.45 -25.31 -13.66
CA ALA A 436 7.10 -25.82 -13.34
C ALA A 436 6.24 -24.91 -12.42
N ASN A 437 6.87 -24.03 -11.62
CA ASN A 437 6.22 -23.02 -10.79
C ASN A 437 6.32 -21.60 -11.38
N GLY A 438 6.29 -21.46 -12.71
CA GLY A 438 6.66 -20.25 -13.45
C GLY A 438 5.89 -18.99 -13.02
N LEU A 439 4.59 -19.11 -12.73
CA LEU A 439 3.77 -18.00 -12.25
C LEU A 439 4.23 -17.48 -10.89
N GLN A 440 4.41 -18.36 -9.92
CA GLN A 440 4.93 -18.00 -8.60
C GLN A 440 6.34 -17.42 -8.70
N GLN A 441 7.22 -18.06 -9.46
CA GLN A 441 8.60 -17.59 -9.61
C GLN A 441 8.69 -16.22 -10.26
N SER A 442 7.80 -15.92 -11.22
CA SER A 442 7.73 -14.61 -11.87
C SER A 442 7.14 -13.55 -10.94
N GLY A 443 6.15 -13.91 -10.13
CA GLY A 443 5.62 -13.06 -9.05
C GLY A 443 6.69 -12.73 -8.01
N ASP A 444 7.39 -13.74 -7.51
CA ASP A 444 8.51 -13.61 -6.57
C ASP A 444 9.61 -12.69 -7.12
N LEU A 445 9.97 -12.85 -8.41
CA LEU A 445 10.97 -12.01 -9.07
C LEU A 445 10.49 -10.57 -9.21
N ALA A 446 9.23 -10.33 -9.57
CA ALA A 446 8.68 -8.98 -9.67
C ALA A 446 8.65 -8.27 -8.31
N ALA A 447 8.29 -8.99 -7.23
CA ALA A 447 8.37 -8.48 -5.87
C ALA A 447 9.81 -8.12 -5.49
N PHE A 448 10.77 -9.00 -5.79
CA PHE A 448 12.19 -8.74 -5.59
C PHE A 448 12.70 -7.53 -6.37
N ASP A 449 12.39 -7.43 -7.67
CA ASP A 449 12.84 -6.32 -8.52
C ASP A 449 12.25 -4.98 -8.04
N ASN A 450 10.99 -4.97 -7.58
CA ASN A 450 10.40 -3.79 -6.97
C ASN A 450 11.13 -3.40 -5.67
N TRP A 451 11.27 -4.34 -4.73
CA TRP A 451 11.93 -4.10 -3.45
C TRP A 451 13.37 -3.62 -3.64
N ALA A 452 14.17 -4.32 -4.45
CA ALA A 452 15.56 -3.95 -4.74
C ALA A 452 15.68 -2.57 -5.39
N ARG A 453 14.72 -2.18 -6.25
CA ARG A 453 14.64 -0.85 -6.86
C ARG A 453 14.36 0.22 -5.80
N VAL A 454 13.41 0.00 -4.90
CA VAL A 454 13.07 0.93 -3.81
C VAL A 454 14.27 1.10 -2.87
N GLU A 455 14.85 0.00 -2.40
CA GLU A 455 16.03 -0.02 -1.54
C GLU A 455 17.23 0.70 -2.16
N SER A 456 17.49 0.48 -3.46
CA SER A 456 18.61 1.13 -4.14
C SER A 456 18.48 2.65 -4.23
N LYS A 457 17.26 3.20 -4.21
CA LYS A 457 17.01 4.64 -4.23
C LYS A 457 17.17 5.25 -2.83
N GLY A 458 16.73 4.53 -1.80
CA GLY A 458 16.63 4.99 -0.42
C GLY A 458 15.61 6.14 -0.28
N ALA A 459 14.54 5.92 0.49
CA ALA A 459 13.57 6.99 0.77
C ALA A 459 14.21 8.03 1.73
N ARG A 460 14.16 9.31 1.36
CA ARG A 460 14.65 10.43 2.21
C ARG A 460 13.53 11.35 2.71
N ASN A 461 12.34 11.25 2.14
CA ASN A 461 11.16 12.08 2.45
C ASN A 461 9.87 11.41 1.95
N ALA A 462 8.71 11.90 2.39
CA ALA A 462 7.42 11.28 2.07
C ALA A 462 7.08 11.25 0.57
N ASP A 463 7.53 12.23 -0.21
CA ASP A 463 7.23 12.28 -1.65
C ASP A 463 8.05 11.28 -2.48
N ARG A 464 9.15 10.77 -1.92
CA ARG A 464 10.00 9.74 -2.53
C ARG A 464 9.82 8.37 -1.89
N ALA A 465 8.97 8.26 -0.87
CA ALA A 465 8.62 6.98 -0.28
C ALA A 465 7.85 6.18 -1.34
N GLU A 466 8.37 5.02 -1.69
CA GLU A 466 7.73 4.06 -2.59
C GLU A 466 7.47 2.78 -1.81
N LEU A 467 6.35 2.13 -2.10
CA LEU A 467 5.97 0.89 -1.43
C LEU A 467 6.96 -0.23 -1.78
N GLU A 468 7.59 -0.82 -0.76
CA GLU A 468 8.56 -1.90 -0.95
C GLU A 468 7.88 -3.21 -1.36
N PHE A 469 6.78 -3.53 -0.69
CA PHE A 469 5.99 -4.75 -0.91
C PHE A 469 4.51 -4.53 -0.55
N ARG A 470 3.62 -5.31 -1.17
CA ARG A 470 2.15 -5.15 -0.99
C ARG A 470 1.59 -6.01 0.14
N GLY A 471 2.27 -7.09 0.50
CA GLY A 471 1.82 -7.99 1.56
C GLY A 471 2.80 -9.13 1.85
N LYS A 472 2.38 -10.06 2.72
CA LYS A 472 3.23 -11.18 3.20
C LYS A 472 3.73 -12.07 2.07
N GLN A 473 2.92 -12.28 1.03
CA GLN A 473 3.30 -13.11 -0.13
C GLN A 473 4.51 -12.54 -0.89
N ASP A 474 4.56 -11.21 -1.06
CA ASP A 474 5.69 -10.52 -1.70
C ASP A 474 6.96 -10.70 -0.86
N VAL A 475 6.87 -10.51 0.47
CA VAL A 475 7.99 -10.69 1.41
C VAL A 475 8.56 -12.09 1.32
N GLU A 476 7.70 -13.12 1.38
CA GLU A 476 8.15 -14.51 1.23
C GLU A 476 8.75 -14.76 -0.16
N GLY A 477 8.19 -14.14 -1.21
CA GLY A 477 8.71 -14.23 -2.57
C GLY A 477 10.11 -13.66 -2.71
N ILE A 478 10.36 -12.50 -2.11
CA ILE A 478 11.67 -11.86 -2.03
C ILE A 478 12.69 -12.81 -1.38
N PHE A 479 12.34 -13.40 -0.23
CA PHE A 479 13.21 -14.38 0.44
C PHE A 479 13.47 -15.63 -0.42
N ARG A 480 12.46 -16.14 -1.13
CA ARG A 480 12.63 -17.26 -2.07
C ARG A 480 13.54 -16.90 -3.25
N VAL A 481 13.56 -15.65 -3.71
CA VAL A 481 14.51 -15.21 -4.75
C VAL A 481 15.92 -15.15 -4.19
N LEU A 482 16.11 -14.53 -3.02
CA LEU A 482 17.42 -14.43 -2.35
C LEU A 482 18.04 -15.80 -2.08
N GLN A 483 17.25 -16.76 -1.59
CA GLN A 483 17.70 -18.13 -1.37
C GLN A 483 18.10 -18.83 -2.69
N ARG A 484 17.36 -18.61 -3.77
CA ARG A 484 17.69 -19.16 -5.10
C ARG A 484 18.98 -18.57 -5.69
N LEU A 485 19.28 -17.30 -5.37
CA LEU A 485 20.55 -16.66 -5.70
C LEU A 485 21.72 -17.17 -4.84
N GLY A 486 21.45 -17.96 -3.79
CA GLY A 486 22.47 -18.43 -2.86
C GLY A 486 22.94 -17.36 -1.87
N VAL A 487 22.11 -16.34 -1.60
CA VAL A 487 22.41 -15.34 -0.57
C VAL A 487 22.26 -15.99 0.81
N GLU A 488 23.32 -15.95 1.60
CA GLU A 488 23.28 -16.38 3.00
C GLU A 488 22.56 -15.32 3.84
N LEU A 489 21.32 -15.60 4.21
CA LEU A 489 20.47 -14.69 4.99
C LEU A 489 20.79 -14.80 6.48
N THR A 490 21.09 -13.65 7.10
CA THR A 490 21.28 -13.56 8.55
C THR A 490 19.95 -13.78 9.26
N PRO A 491 19.83 -14.75 10.17
CA PRO A 491 18.62 -14.93 10.95
C PRO A 491 18.44 -13.76 11.92
N LEU A 492 17.20 -13.30 12.05
CA LEU A 492 16.78 -12.36 13.10
C LEU A 492 15.90 -13.14 14.09
N GLU A 493 16.19 -12.99 15.38
CA GLU A 493 15.40 -13.59 16.46
C GLU A 493 14.28 -12.63 16.92
N GLY A 494 13.19 -13.19 17.45
CA GLY A 494 12.11 -12.42 18.09
C GLY A 494 11.02 -11.91 17.14
N ASP A 495 10.27 -10.90 17.60
CA ASP A 495 9.09 -10.31 16.93
C ASP A 495 9.47 -9.27 15.83
N SER A 496 10.52 -9.53 15.05
CA SER A 496 10.99 -8.60 14.01
C SER A 496 9.94 -8.37 12.91
N SER A 497 9.72 -7.12 12.54
CA SER A 497 8.76 -6.75 11.49
C SER A 497 9.24 -7.23 10.10
N PRO A 498 8.32 -7.44 9.14
CA PRO A 498 8.69 -7.80 7.77
C PRO A 498 9.71 -6.84 7.14
N SER A 499 9.54 -5.53 7.34
CA SER A 499 10.43 -4.50 6.80
C SER A 499 11.82 -4.53 7.47
N GLN A 500 11.91 -4.76 8.79
CA GLN A 500 13.21 -4.98 9.46
C GLN A 500 13.95 -6.20 8.91
N ARG A 501 13.20 -7.29 8.65
CA ARG A 501 13.78 -8.51 8.06
C ARG A 501 14.29 -8.27 6.64
N LEU A 502 13.57 -7.49 5.85
CA LEU A 502 13.99 -7.11 4.50
C LEU A 502 15.21 -6.18 4.53
N GLU A 503 15.29 -5.22 5.46
CA GLU A 503 16.46 -4.35 5.59
C GLU A 503 17.74 -5.17 5.87
N GLN A 504 17.67 -6.16 6.77
CA GLN A 504 18.80 -7.05 7.02
C GLN A 504 19.12 -7.90 5.78
N ALA A 505 18.10 -8.41 5.08
CA ALA A 505 18.27 -9.16 3.84
C ALA A 505 18.92 -8.31 2.72
N TRP A 506 18.65 -7.01 2.68
CA TRP A 506 19.30 -6.09 1.75
C TRP A 506 20.81 -6.01 2.02
N LYS A 507 21.22 -5.87 3.29
CA LYS A 507 22.65 -5.85 3.68
C LYS A 507 23.36 -7.14 3.25
N ASP A 508 22.71 -8.28 3.44
CA ASP A 508 23.26 -9.59 3.04
C ASP A 508 23.34 -9.72 1.52
N TYR A 509 22.32 -9.27 0.80
CA TYR A 509 22.31 -9.22 -0.66
C TYR A 509 23.41 -8.30 -1.22
N GLN A 510 23.66 -7.13 -0.63
CA GLN A 510 24.74 -6.24 -1.07
C GLN A 510 26.11 -6.91 -0.93
N ARG A 511 26.39 -7.56 0.21
CA ARG A 511 27.64 -8.31 0.43
C ARG A 511 27.81 -9.44 -0.59
N TRP A 512 26.73 -10.19 -0.83
CA TRP A 512 26.72 -11.24 -1.83
C TRP A 512 27.02 -10.67 -3.23
N ARG A 513 26.37 -9.57 -3.61
CA ARG A 513 26.53 -8.91 -4.92
C ARG A 513 27.95 -8.42 -5.15
N ASP A 514 28.62 -7.90 -4.13
CA ASP A 514 30.01 -7.45 -4.22
C ASP A 514 30.98 -8.61 -4.51
N SER A 515 30.63 -9.83 -4.07
CA SER A 515 31.37 -11.05 -4.37
C SER A 515 30.95 -11.74 -5.69
N HIS A 516 29.81 -11.36 -6.29
CA HIS A 516 29.26 -11.96 -7.52
C HIS A 516 28.85 -10.89 -8.57
N PRO A 517 29.79 -10.09 -9.11
CA PRO A 517 29.49 -8.92 -9.94
C PRO A 517 28.81 -9.23 -11.29
N GLY A 518 28.88 -10.49 -11.74
CA GLY A 518 28.26 -10.99 -12.98
C GLY A 518 26.83 -11.51 -12.80
N GLU A 519 26.38 -11.77 -11.57
CA GLU A 519 25.04 -12.27 -11.26
C GLU A 519 24.14 -11.10 -10.90
N ARG A 520 23.67 -10.38 -11.92
CA ARG A 520 22.72 -9.28 -11.72
C ARG A 520 21.30 -9.77 -12.02
N PRO A 521 20.35 -9.65 -11.07
CA PRO A 521 18.94 -9.71 -11.43
C PRO A 521 18.61 -8.61 -12.44
N SER A 522 17.52 -8.80 -13.18
CA SER A 522 17.17 -7.95 -14.32
C SER A 522 16.57 -6.62 -13.85
N ILE A 523 17.39 -5.73 -13.28
CA ILE A 523 16.96 -4.41 -12.77
C ILE A 523 16.52 -3.46 -13.92
N ALA A 524 16.73 -3.85 -15.17
CA ALA A 524 16.31 -3.07 -16.33
C ALA A 524 14.86 -3.41 -16.71
N LEU A 525 13.96 -2.44 -16.53
CA LEU A 525 12.63 -2.46 -17.15
C LEU A 525 12.81 -2.39 -18.68
N PRO A 526 12.37 -3.40 -19.44
CA PRO A 526 12.48 -3.38 -20.89
C PRO A 526 11.53 -2.34 -21.51
N PRO A 527 11.78 -1.91 -22.76
CA PRO A 527 10.88 -1.02 -23.48
C PRO A 527 9.49 -1.66 -23.61
N LYS A 528 8.45 -0.93 -23.21
CA LYS A 528 7.05 -1.41 -23.15
C LYS A 528 6.39 -1.38 -24.53
N ARG A 529 6.35 -2.50 -25.26
CA ARG A 529 5.29 -2.72 -26.26
C ARG A 529 4.24 -3.62 -25.62
N GLY A 530 2.99 -3.14 -25.56
CA GLY A 530 1.88 -3.93 -25.05
C GLY A 530 1.56 -5.12 -25.95
N VAL A 531 0.71 -6.04 -25.45
CA VAL A 531 0.25 -7.21 -26.22
C VAL A 531 -0.52 -6.84 -27.50
N ASP A 532 -0.93 -5.58 -27.64
CA ASP A 532 -1.69 -5.06 -28.79
C ASP A 532 -1.02 -5.29 -30.15
N VAL A 533 0.30 -5.49 -30.19
CA VAL A 533 1.05 -5.79 -31.43
C VAL A 533 0.78 -7.21 -31.96
N TYR A 534 0.22 -8.09 -31.13
CA TYR A 534 -0.08 -9.49 -31.45
C TYR A 534 -1.58 -9.73 -31.70
N ALA A 535 -2.32 -8.66 -31.98
CA ALA A 535 -3.74 -8.66 -32.37
C ALA A 535 -3.97 -9.20 -33.77
#